data_AF-M1K8A9-F1
#
_entry.id   AF-M1K8A9-F1
#
_cell.length_a   1.000
_cell.length_b   1.000
_cell.length_c   1.000
_cell.angle_alpha   90.00
_cell.angle_beta   90.00
_cell.angle_gamma   90.00
#
_symmetry.space_group_name_H-M   'P 1'
#
loop_
_entity.id
_entity.type
_entity.pdbx_description
1 polymer ?
#
loop_
_entity_poly.entity_id
_entity_poly.type
_entity_poly.pdbx_seq_one_letter_code
_entity_poly.pdbx_strand_id
1 'polypeptide(L)'
;MEEKSVLEITIPGSRNVQNKYTEYEVVCVTNSRSFRKCYTKVFRRYSDFRRLHCRLKYLMKVLPEFPRKRWNKMSREVVEERVRMLTVYMRFVCDQLLRSREGVEKIEADIVAFIQGRSSVPET
;
A
#
# COMPACT_ATOMS: atom_id res chain seq x y z
N MET A 1 -23.39 -17.97 -10.70
CA MET A 1 -22.72 -17.68 -9.42
C MET A 1 -21.82 -16.48 -9.65
N GLU A 2 -22.08 -15.36 -8.98
CA GLU A 2 -21.17 -14.22 -9.03
C GLU A 2 -19.91 -14.58 -8.22
N GLU A 3 -18.76 -14.65 -8.88
CA GLU A 3 -17.49 -14.83 -8.17
C GLU A 3 -17.23 -13.61 -7.29
N LYS A 4 -17.04 -13.82 -5.99
CA LYS A 4 -16.73 -12.75 -5.06
C LYS A 4 -15.40 -12.11 -5.45
N SER A 5 -15.38 -10.80 -5.65
CA SER A 5 -14.14 -10.06 -5.89
C SER A 5 -13.27 -10.09 -4.63
N VAL A 6 -12.00 -10.45 -4.80
CA VAL A 6 -10.99 -10.58 -3.74
C VAL A 6 -9.88 -9.56 -4.01
N LEU A 7 -9.55 -8.76 -3.01
CA LEU A 7 -8.38 -7.88 -3.00
C LEU A 7 -7.84 -7.81 -1.58
N GLU A 8 -6.93 -8.72 -1.26
CA GLU A 8 -6.31 -8.82 0.05
C GLU A 8 -4.90 -8.28 0.02
N ILE A 9 -4.58 -7.40 0.97
CA ILE A 9 -3.26 -6.80 1.11
C ILE A 9 -2.72 -6.97 2.53
N THR A 10 -1.43 -7.31 2.62
CA THR A 10 -0.71 -7.47 3.88
C THR A 10 0.68 -6.84 3.81
N ILE A 11 1.19 -6.45 4.96
CA ILE A 11 2.57 -5.98 5.11
C ILE A 11 3.24 -6.86 6.16
N PRO A 12 3.80 -8.03 5.79
CA PRO A 12 4.31 -9.00 6.76
C PRO A 12 5.59 -8.54 7.46
N GLY A 13 6.30 -7.57 6.92
CA GLY A 13 7.53 -7.10 7.52
C GLY A 13 8.21 -5.96 6.78
N SER A 14 9.48 -5.77 7.10
CA SER A 14 10.30 -4.70 6.54
C SER A 14 11.75 -5.16 6.38
N ARG A 15 12.49 -4.46 5.54
CA ARG A 15 13.95 -4.61 5.41
C ARG A 15 14.63 -3.26 5.51
N ASN A 16 15.80 -3.26 6.12
CA ASN A 16 16.72 -2.14 6.05
C ASN A 16 17.51 -2.24 4.72
N VAL A 17 17.56 -1.14 3.97
CA VAL A 17 18.34 -1.05 2.74
C VAL A 17 19.56 -0.16 2.98
N GLN A 18 20.73 -0.79 3.09
CA GLN A 18 22.05 -0.14 3.22
C GLN A 18 22.13 0.95 4.30
N ASN A 19 21.38 0.84 5.40
CA ASN A 19 21.24 1.87 6.44
C ASN A 19 20.77 3.24 5.94
N LYS A 20 20.21 3.32 4.72
CA LYS A 20 19.70 4.56 4.11
C LYS A 20 18.20 4.74 4.35
N TYR A 21 17.44 3.66 4.18
CA TYR A 21 15.99 3.67 4.33
C TYR A 21 15.42 2.29 4.65
N THR A 22 14.16 2.30 5.11
CA THR A 22 13.36 1.09 5.35
C THR A 22 12.38 0.90 4.21
N GLU A 23 12.32 -0.32 3.69
CA GLU A 23 11.25 -0.77 2.81
C GLU A 23 10.34 -1.74 3.54
N TYR A 24 9.06 -1.68 3.22
CA TYR A 24 8.02 -2.55 3.73
C TYR A 24 7.69 -3.56 2.64
N GLU A 25 7.65 -4.84 3.02
CA GLU A 25 7.19 -5.89 2.12
C GLU A 25 5.68 -5.75 1.99
N VAL A 26 5.18 -5.58 0.76
CA VAL A 26 3.74 -5.49 0.46
C VAL A 26 3.37 -6.71 -0.35
N VAL A 27 2.46 -7.51 0.18
CA VAL A 27 1.93 -8.71 -0.47
C VAL A 27 0.46 -8.47 -0.80
N CYS A 28 0.09 -8.76 -2.04
CA CYS A 28 -1.27 -8.62 -2.54
C CYS A 28 -1.73 -9.93 -3.18
N VAL A 29 -2.95 -10.35 -2.85
CA VAL A 29 -3.67 -11.48 -3.46
C VAL A 29 -5.01 -10.98 -4.00
N THR A 30 -5.29 -11.24 -5.27
CA THR A 30 -6.52 -10.73 -5.91
C THR A 30 -6.93 -11.57 -7.12
N ASN A 31 -8.23 -11.57 -7.42
CA ASN A 31 -8.79 -12.06 -8.69
C ASN A 31 -9.21 -10.92 -9.64
N SER A 32 -8.92 -9.66 -9.30
CA SER A 32 -9.23 -8.51 -10.16
C SER A 32 -8.40 -8.54 -11.44
N ARG A 33 -9.07 -8.35 -12.58
CA ARG A 33 -8.44 -8.28 -13.91
C ARG A 33 -7.57 -7.04 -14.11
N SER A 34 -7.72 -6.03 -13.26
CA SER A 34 -6.87 -4.83 -13.26
C SER A 34 -5.43 -5.14 -12.84
N PHE A 35 -5.20 -6.30 -12.22
CA PHE A 35 -3.88 -6.77 -11.83
C PHE A 35 -3.33 -7.77 -12.84
N ARG A 36 -2.11 -7.51 -13.34
CA ARG A 36 -1.33 -8.45 -14.17
C ARG A 36 -1.08 -9.84 -13.53
N LYS A 37 -1.09 -9.96 -12.21
CA LYS A 37 -0.80 -11.19 -11.46
C LYS A 37 -1.76 -11.31 -10.28
N CYS A 38 -2.26 -12.51 -10.03
CA CYS A 38 -3.14 -12.79 -8.89
C CYS A 38 -2.39 -12.73 -7.55
N TYR A 39 -1.07 -12.96 -7.57
CA TYR A 39 -0.18 -12.80 -6.43
C TYR A 39 0.93 -11.81 -6.80
N THR A 40 1.11 -10.78 -5.97
CA THR A 40 2.18 -9.79 -6.14
C THR A 40 2.89 -9.54 -4.82
N LYS A 41 4.22 -9.53 -4.86
CA LYS A 41 5.09 -9.11 -3.75
C LYS A 41 6.00 -7.99 -4.22
N VAL A 42 5.96 -6.85 -3.55
CA VAL A 42 6.82 -5.69 -3.83
C VAL A 42 7.36 -5.06 -2.56
N PHE A 43 8.46 -4.33 -2.69
CA PHE A 43 9.02 -3.53 -1.60
C PHE A 43 8.72 -2.04 -1.84
N ARG A 44 8.20 -1.37 -0.82
CA ARG A 44 7.82 0.05 -0.88
C ARG A 44 8.38 0.79 0.32
N ARG A 45 8.94 1.98 0.11
CA ARG A 45 9.40 2.84 1.20
C ARG A 45 8.26 3.72 1.71
N TYR A 46 8.40 4.24 2.93
CA TYR A 46 7.40 5.12 3.56
C TYR A 46 6.94 6.27 2.65
N SER A 47 7.84 6.86 1.85
CA SER A 47 7.46 7.95 0.95
C SER A 47 6.55 7.50 -0.20
N ASP A 48 6.59 6.25 -0.60
CA ASP A 48 5.71 5.71 -1.65
C ASP A 48 4.28 5.62 -1.13
N PHE A 49 4.12 5.08 0.08
CA PHE A 49 2.85 5.11 0.80
C PHE A 49 2.35 6.55 1.00
N ARG A 50 3.25 7.48 1.35
CA ARG A 50 2.86 8.88 1.55
C ARG A 50 2.39 9.54 0.24
N ARG A 51 3.05 9.26 -0.89
CA ARG A 51 2.60 9.74 -2.21
C ARG A 51 1.23 9.16 -2.59
N LEU A 52 1.00 7.87 -2.30
CA LEU A 52 -0.31 7.25 -2.48
C LEU A 52 -1.36 7.91 -1.57
N HIS A 53 -1.08 8.05 -0.27
CA HIS A 53 -1.97 8.70 0.70
C HIS A 53 -2.37 10.11 0.26
N CYS A 54 -1.43 10.92 -0.22
CA CYS A 54 -1.75 12.26 -0.73
C CYS A 54 -2.77 12.22 -1.87
N ARG A 55 -2.65 11.25 -2.80
CA ARG A 55 -3.64 11.08 -3.89
C ARG A 55 -4.99 10.62 -3.34
N LEU A 56 -4.99 9.58 -2.51
CA LEU A 56 -6.21 9.02 -1.90
C LEU A 56 -6.98 10.05 -1.07
N LYS A 57 -6.29 10.98 -0.40
CA LYS A 57 -6.92 12.02 0.41
C LYS A 57 -7.86 12.93 -0.39
N TYR A 58 -7.62 13.10 -1.69
CA TYR A 58 -8.50 13.87 -2.58
C TYR A 58 -9.62 13.03 -3.19
N LEU A 59 -9.48 11.70 -3.20
CA LEU A 59 -10.41 10.78 -3.84
C LEU A 59 -11.37 10.11 -2.86
N MET A 60 -10.98 9.95 -1.59
CA MET A 60 -11.72 9.23 -0.57
C MET A 60 -12.21 10.17 0.52
N LYS A 61 -13.50 10.07 0.88
CA LYS A 61 -14.11 10.86 1.95
C LYS A 61 -13.59 10.48 3.34
N VAL A 62 -13.28 9.20 3.54
CA VAL A 62 -12.83 8.64 4.82
C VAL A 62 -11.55 7.86 4.59
N LEU A 63 -10.54 8.13 5.42
CA LEU A 63 -9.28 7.41 5.46
C LEU A 63 -8.86 7.21 6.93
N PRO A 64 -8.21 6.08 7.28
CA PRO A 64 -7.63 5.88 8.60
C PRO A 64 -6.47 6.85 8.85
N GLU A 65 -6.03 6.94 10.11
CA GLU A 65 -4.84 7.71 10.44
C GLU A 65 -3.62 7.17 9.68
N PHE A 66 -2.90 8.08 9.01
CA PHE A 66 -1.67 7.74 8.30
C PHE A 66 -0.45 7.97 9.22
N PRO A 67 0.52 7.05 9.27
CA PRO A 67 1.68 7.19 10.14
C PRO A 67 2.45 8.48 9.85
N ARG A 68 2.76 9.23 10.91
CA ARG A 68 3.44 10.53 10.80
C ARG A 68 4.90 10.38 10.35
N LYS A 69 5.43 11.44 9.76
CA LYS A 69 6.87 11.53 9.47
C LYS A 69 7.61 11.64 10.80
N ARG A 70 8.66 10.85 10.97
CA ARG A 70 9.50 10.78 12.18
C ARG A 70 10.95 11.04 11.80
N TRP A 71 11.72 11.65 12.69
CA TRP A 71 13.16 11.87 12.51
C TRP A 71 13.95 10.57 12.75
N ASN A 72 13.61 9.83 13.80
CA ASN A 72 14.12 8.49 14.13
C ASN A 72 13.48 7.36 13.29
N LYS A 73 13.33 7.60 11.98
CA LYS A 73 12.54 6.79 11.04
C LYS A 73 12.97 5.32 10.89
N MET A 74 14.18 4.98 11.34
CA MET A 74 14.78 3.63 11.25
C MET A 74 14.83 2.92 12.61
N SER A 75 14.36 3.56 13.69
CA SER A 75 14.21 2.90 14.99
C SER A 75 13.21 1.75 14.88
N ARG A 76 13.46 0.68 15.62
CA ARG A 76 12.64 -0.54 15.57
C ARG A 76 11.18 -0.23 15.90
N GLU A 77 10.96 0.61 16.91
CA GLU A 77 9.63 1.02 17.37
C GLU A 77 8.86 1.73 16.25
N VAL A 78 9.50 2.66 15.54
CA VAL A 78 8.87 3.39 14.42
C VAL A 78 8.60 2.48 13.23
N VAL A 79 9.49 1.53 12.94
CA VAL A 79 9.31 0.58 11.84
C VAL A 79 8.14 -0.37 12.14
N GLU A 80 8.08 -0.94 13.34
CA GLU A 80 6.99 -1.83 13.77
C GLU A 80 5.64 -1.09 13.85
N GLU A 81 5.62 0.14 14.39
CA GLU A 81 4.44 1.02 14.38
C GLU A 81 3.93 1.21 12.95
N ARG A 82 4.83 1.53 12.01
CA ARG A 82 4.46 1.71 10.60
C ARG A 82 3.97 0.44 9.94
N VAL A 83 4.56 -0.73 10.21
CA VAL A 83 4.06 -2.02 9.67
C VAL A 83 2.60 -2.21 10.09
N ARG A 84 2.28 -2.03 11.37
CA ARG A 84 0.91 -2.17 11.88
C ARG A 84 -0.04 -1.14 11.24
N MET A 85 0.31 0.14 11.29
CA MET A 85 -0.54 1.21 10.78
C MET A 85 -0.76 1.12 9.27
N LEU A 86 0.30 0.87 8.49
CA LEU A 86 0.20 0.76 7.03
C LEU A 86 -0.59 -0.49 6.63
N THR A 87 -0.50 -1.60 7.38
CA THR A 87 -1.32 -2.79 7.13
C THR A 87 -2.81 -2.46 7.26
N VAL A 88 -3.20 -1.85 8.38
CA VAL A 88 -4.60 -1.44 8.62
C VAL A 88 -5.05 -0.43 7.57
N TYR A 89 -4.23 0.57 7.29
CA TYR A 89 -4.51 1.60 6.29
C TYR A 89 -4.78 0.99 4.91
N MET A 90 -3.90 0.11 4.42
CA MET A 90 -4.04 -0.47 3.08
C MET A 90 -5.22 -1.42 3.00
N ARG A 91 -5.47 -2.25 4.03
CA ARG A 91 -6.65 -3.11 4.09
C ARG A 91 -7.94 -2.30 4.00
N PHE A 92 -8.03 -1.22 4.77
CA PHE A 92 -9.19 -0.33 4.72
C PHE A 92 -9.41 0.24 3.31
N VAL A 93 -8.34 0.72 2.65
CA VAL A 93 -8.47 1.29 1.30
C VAL A 93 -8.94 0.24 0.29
N CYS A 94 -8.39 -0.97 0.34
CA CYS A 94 -8.82 -2.08 -0.52
C CYS A 94 -10.28 -2.50 -0.23
N ASP A 95 -10.69 -2.55 1.04
CA ASP A 95 -12.06 -2.88 1.41
C ASP A 95 -13.07 -1.83 0.94
N GLN A 96 -12.71 -0.54 1.01
CA GLN A 96 -13.54 0.54 0.47
C GLN A 96 -13.66 0.42 -1.05
N LEU A 97 -12.57 0.07 -1.74
CA LEU A 97 -12.56 -0.16 -3.19
C LEU A 97 -13.53 -1.27 -3.58
N LEU A 98 -13.52 -2.40 -2.86
CA LEU A 98 -14.42 -3.54 -3.12
C LEU A 98 -15.90 -3.24 -2.82
N ARG A 99 -16.18 -2.32 -1.90
CA ARG A 99 -17.55 -1.99 -1.47
C ARG A 99 -18.19 -0.85 -2.28
N SER A 100 -17.37 0.01 -2.87
CA SER A 100 -17.88 1.14 -3.64
C SER A 100 -18.53 0.66 -4.93
N ARG A 101 -19.60 1.34 -5.35
CA ARG A 101 -20.37 0.99 -6.55
C ARG A 101 -19.99 1.83 -7.76
N GLU A 102 -19.43 3.03 -7.57
CA GLU A 102 -19.14 3.99 -8.64
C GLU A 102 -17.91 4.84 -8.31
N GLY A 103 -17.21 5.34 -9.35
CA GLY A 103 -16.22 6.42 -9.24
C GLY A 103 -14.89 6.02 -8.59
N VAL A 104 -14.52 4.74 -8.64
CA VAL A 104 -13.30 4.23 -8.01
C VAL A 104 -12.17 3.92 -8.97
N GLU A 105 -12.32 4.20 -10.26
CA GLU A 105 -11.38 3.82 -11.30
C GLU A 105 -10.00 4.46 -11.06
N LYS A 106 -9.99 5.72 -10.61
CA LYS A 106 -8.74 6.42 -10.25
C LYS A 106 -8.07 5.83 -9.01
N ILE A 107 -8.87 5.42 -8.02
CA ILE A 107 -8.37 4.80 -6.78
C ILE A 107 -7.79 3.43 -7.13
N GLU A 108 -8.50 2.62 -7.92
CA GLU A 108 -8.02 1.32 -8.38
C GLU A 108 -6.73 1.47 -9.17
N ALA A 109 -6.67 2.40 -10.12
CA ALA A 109 -5.46 2.67 -10.90
C ALA A 109 -4.27 3.05 -10.00
N ASP A 110 -4.49 3.90 -8.99
CA ASP A 110 -3.46 4.29 -8.01
C ASP A 110 -2.97 3.10 -7.17
N ILE A 111 -3.88 2.21 -6.76
CA ILE A 111 -3.57 0.99 -6.00
C ILE A 111 -2.84 -0.04 -6.85
N VAL A 112 -3.30 -0.28 -8.09
CA VAL A 112 -2.64 -1.15 -9.06
C VAL A 112 -1.23 -0.61 -9.35
N ALA A 113 -1.07 0.69 -9.61
CA ALA A 113 0.25 1.29 -9.81
C ALA A 113 1.14 1.16 -8.56
N PHE A 114 0.56 1.32 -7.36
CA PHE A 114 1.30 1.13 -6.12
C PHE A 114 1.76 -0.31 -5.91
N ILE A 115 0.94 -1.31 -6.26
CA ILE A 115 1.24 -2.73 -6.06
C ILE A 115 2.12 -3.29 -7.19
N GLN A 116 1.94 -2.82 -8.42
CA GLN A 116 2.59 -3.38 -9.61
C GLN A 116 3.70 -2.50 -10.21
N GLY A 117 3.86 -1.26 -9.72
CA GLY A 117 4.89 -0.34 -10.20
C GLY A 117 6.33 -0.79 -9.85
N ARG A 118 7.32 -0.23 -10.55
CA ARG A 118 8.73 -0.38 -10.17
C ARG A 118 8.98 0.44 -8.89
N SER A 119 9.73 -0.12 -7.93
CA SER A 119 10.16 0.62 -6.73
C SER A 119 10.92 1.88 -7.17
N SER A 120 10.62 3.04 -6.57
CA SER A 120 11.29 4.30 -6.91
C SER A 120 12.69 4.35 -6.29
N VAL A 121 13.59 3.50 -6.77
CA VAL A 121 15.02 3.58 -6.54
C VAL A 121 15.65 3.34 -7.91
N PRO A 122 16.29 4.34 -8.53
CA PRO A 122 17.18 4.08 -9.66
C PRO A 122 18.29 3.16 -9.16
N GLU A 123 18.61 2.12 -9.93
CA GLU A 123 19.91 1.47 -9.81
C GLU A 123 20.95 2.56 -10.13
N THR A 124 21.62 3.05 -9.10
CA THR A 124 22.90 3.77 -9.19
C THR A 124 23.99 2.84 -8.75
#